data_AF-A0A961MMF2-F1
#
_entry.id   AF-A0A961MMF2-F1
#
_cell.length_a   1.000
_cell.length_b   1.000
_cell.length_c   1.000
_cell.angle_alpha   90.00
_cell.angle_beta   90.00
_cell.angle_gamma   90.00
#
_symmetry.space_group_name_H-M   'P 1'
#
loop_
_entity.id
_entity.type
_entity.pdbx_description
1 polymer ?
#
loop_
_entity_poly.entity_id
_entity_poly.type
_entity_poly.pdbx_seq_one_letter_code
_entity_poly.pdbx_strand_id
1 'polypeptide(L)'
;MKHLLALAGLLVLVACGGPVPGARPDIVQLAGDRLVVIFTDGVTCRADFRQVPAGRLPDCAHPLDYAVTVEQESHLRALGGLFAPYATITLGDAGGWRGSYRTPDARQGPLGDWSGGR
;
A
#
# COMPACT_ATOMS: atom_id res chain seq x y z
N MET A 1 -35.71 -34.85 -40.66
CA MET A 1 -34.80 -34.08 -41.56
C MET A 1 -34.92 -32.61 -41.19
N LYS A 2 -33.79 -31.93 -40.93
CA LYS A 2 -33.63 -30.46 -40.79
C LYS A 2 -34.58 -29.82 -39.74
N HIS A 3 -34.16 -29.23 -38.62
CA HIS A 3 -33.43 -27.97 -38.53
C HIS A 3 -32.90 -27.84 -37.09
N LEU A 4 -31.63 -28.16 -36.84
CA LEU A 4 -30.96 -28.00 -35.54
C LEU A 4 -29.70 -27.12 -35.69
N LEU A 5 -29.81 -26.04 -36.47
CA LEU A 5 -28.69 -25.16 -36.80
C LEU A 5 -29.18 -23.70 -36.84
N ALA A 6 -29.45 -23.11 -35.69
CA ALA A 6 -29.55 -21.65 -35.54
C ALA A 6 -29.66 -21.25 -34.06
N LEU A 7 -28.54 -21.21 -33.34
CA LEU A 7 -28.21 -20.12 -32.42
C LEU A 7 -26.78 -20.33 -31.88
N ALA A 8 -25.83 -20.32 -32.80
CA ALA A 8 -24.48 -19.90 -32.46
C ALA A 8 -24.54 -18.44 -32.04
N GLY A 9 -23.88 -18.10 -30.93
CA GLY A 9 -23.55 -16.70 -30.63
C GLY A 9 -24.26 -16.08 -29.44
N LEU A 10 -24.24 -16.73 -28.27
CA LEU A 10 -24.13 -15.96 -27.03
C LEU A 10 -22.67 -16.00 -26.60
N LEU A 11 -21.88 -15.06 -27.14
CA LEU A 11 -20.56 -14.74 -26.62
C LEU A 11 -20.75 -14.31 -25.16
N VAL A 12 -20.52 -15.23 -24.23
CA VAL A 12 -20.21 -14.88 -22.85
C VAL A 12 -18.79 -14.32 -22.91
N LEU A 13 -18.68 -13.01 -23.17
CA LEU A 13 -17.49 -12.28 -22.77
C LEU A 13 -17.47 -12.32 -21.25
N VAL A 14 -16.84 -13.35 -20.69
CA VAL A 14 -16.34 -13.26 -19.32
C VAL A 14 -15.35 -12.11 -19.37
N ALA A 15 -15.80 -10.95 -18.87
CA ALA A 15 -14.92 -9.82 -18.70
C ALA A 15 -13.82 -10.33 -17.78
N CYS A 16 -12.63 -10.56 -18.35
CA CYS A 16 -11.41 -10.69 -17.60
C CYS A 16 -11.17 -9.31 -17.01
N GLY A 17 -11.90 -8.99 -15.93
CA GLY A 17 -11.66 -7.86 -15.06
C GLY A 17 -10.35 -8.15 -14.33
N GLY A 18 -9.24 -8.07 -15.06
CA GLY A 18 -7.94 -7.94 -14.44
C GLY A 18 -8.00 -6.77 -13.46
N PRO A 19 -7.29 -6.84 -12.33
CA PRO A 19 -7.32 -5.79 -11.34
C PRO A 19 -7.04 -4.46 -12.04
N VAL A 20 -8.02 -3.55 -12.01
CA VAL A 20 -7.79 -2.15 -12.34
C VAL A 20 -6.56 -1.75 -11.54
N PRO A 21 -5.52 -1.17 -12.13
CA PRO A 21 -4.37 -0.72 -11.36
C PRO A 21 -4.87 0.36 -10.40
N GLY A 22 -5.24 -0.04 -9.19
CA GLY A 22 -5.57 0.85 -8.09
C GLY A 22 -4.34 1.66 -7.75
N ALA A 23 -4.54 2.87 -7.23
CA ALA A 23 -3.43 3.70 -6.78
C ALA A 23 -2.56 2.89 -5.81
N ARG A 24 -1.27 2.79 -6.11
CA ARG A 24 -0.31 2.05 -5.30
C ARG A 24 0.38 3.01 -4.34
N PRO A 25 0.85 2.56 -3.17
CA PRO A 25 1.75 3.36 -2.35
C PRO A 25 3.02 3.70 -3.14
N ASP A 26 3.35 4.98 -3.21
CA ASP A 26 4.56 5.51 -3.85
C ASP A 26 5.60 5.91 -2.79
N ILE A 27 5.15 6.66 -1.77
CA ILE A 27 6.00 7.07 -0.65
C ILE A 27 5.39 6.55 0.66
N VAL A 28 6.20 5.86 1.45
CA VAL A 28 5.82 5.38 2.79
C VAL A 28 6.89 5.85 3.77
N GLN A 29 6.51 6.68 4.74
CA GLN A 29 7.46 7.27 5.69
C GLN A 29 6.84 7.48 7.07
N LEU A 30 7.70 7.51 8.09
CA LEU A 30 7.34 7.94 9.44
C LEU A 30 7.78 9.40 9.63
N ALA A 31 6.87 10.25 10.07
CA ALA A 31 7.12 11.65 10.39
C ALA A 31 6.62 11.91 11.81
N GLY A 32 7.55 11.99 12.77
CA GLY A 32 7.25 12.07 14.19
C GLY A 32 6.47 10.85 14.65
N ASP A 33 5.23 11.08 15.09
CA ASP A 33 4.33 10.04 15.59
C ASP A 33 3.32 9.57 14.51
N ARG A 34 3.50 10.01 13.25
CA ARG A 34 2.59 9.70 12.14
C ARG A 34 3.23 8.81 11.08
N LEU A 35 2.49 7.79 10.65
CA LEU A 35 2.69 7.12 9.37
C LEU A 35 2.08 8.00 8.28
N VAL A 36 2.83 8.23 7.21
CA VAL A 36 2.37 8.95 6.01
C VAL A 36 2.56 8.04 4.81
N VAL A 37 1.47 7.82 4.07
CA VAL A 37 1.45 7.06 2.81
C VAL A 37 0.96 7.99 1.72
N ILE A 38 1.80 8.23 0.71
CA ILE A 38 1.44 8.99 -0.49
C ILE A 38 1.30 7.97 -1.62
N PHE A 39 0.16 7.99 -2.29
CA PHE A 39 -0.16 7.08 -3.38
C PHE A 39 0.25 7.67 -4.73
N THR A 40 0.38 6.83 -5.75
CA THR A 40 0.76 7.21 -7.12
C THR A 40 -0.17 8.24 -7.77
N ASP A 41 -1.39 8.38 -7.27
CA ASP A 41 -2.36 9.39 -7.71
C ASP A 41 -2.33 10.69 -6.88
N GLY A 42 -1.37 10.81 -5.96
CA GLY A 42 -1.17 11.97 -5.09
C GLY A 42 -2.01 11.98 -3.82
N VAL A 43 -2.93 11.03 -3.63
CA VAL A 43 -3.67 10.90 -2.38
C VAL A 43 -2.70 10.67 -1.23
N THR A 44 -2.86 11.41 -0.13
CA THR A 44 -2.05 11.24 1.07
C THR A 44 -2.89 10.77 2.23
N CYS A 45 -2.56 9.62 2.79
CA CYS A 45 -3.20 9.05 3.96
C CYS A 45 -2.25 9.03 5.15
N ARG A 46 -2.81 9.18 6.35
CA ARG A 46 -2.04 9.34 7.58
C ARG A 46 -2.65 8.51 8.70
N ALA A 47 -1.81 7.98 9.58
CA ALA A 47 -2.23 7.32 10.81
C ALA A 47 -1.29 7.69 11.96
N ASP A 48 -1.83 7.81 13.18
CA ASP A 48 -1.03 7.95 14.40
C ASP A 48 -0.55 6.56 14.84
N PHE A 49 0.65 6.17 14.40
CA PHE A 49 1.16 4.83 14.66
C PHE A 49 1.63 4.64 16.12
N ARG A 50 1.80 5.73 16.86
CA ARG A 50 2.21 5.65 18.27
C ARG A 50 1.04 5.30 19.17
N GLN A 51 -0.14 5.82 18.86
CA GLN A 51 -1.36 5.46 19.56
C GLN A 51 -1.93 4.13 19.04
N VAL A 52 -1.87 3.91 17.73
CA VAL A 52 -2.43 2.74 17.06
C VAL A 52 -1.37 2.15 16.12
N PRO A 53 -0.51 1.21 16.58
CA PRO A 53 0.62 0.72 15.78
C PRO A 53 0.23 -0.15 14.60
N ALA A 54 -1.00 -0.67 14.59
CA ALA A 54 -1.55 -1.44 13.48
C ALA A 54 -3.06 -1.22 13.36
N GLY A 55 -3.56 -1.23 12.14
CA GLY A 55 -4.98 -1.04 11.85
C GLY A 55 -5.22 -0.72 10.39
N ARG A 56 -6.36 -0.08 10.10
CA ARG A 56 -6.69 0.41 8.77
C ARG A 56 -6.38 1.91 8.69
N LEU A 57 -5.87 2.38 7.56
CA LEU A 57 -5.64 3.81 7.36
C LEU A 57 -6.97 4.57 7.54
N PRO A 58 -7.06 5.49 8.53
CA PRO A 58 -8.30 6.20 8.81
C PRO A 58 -8.58 7.25 7.73
N ASP A 59 -9.86 7.47 7.42
CA ASP A 59 -10.36 8.52 6.52
C ASP A 59 -9.61 8.60 5.17
N CYS A 60 -9.21 7.44 4.65
CA CYS A 60 -8.37 7.32 3.46
C CYS A 60 -9.17 6.83 2.25
N ALA A 61 -9.00 7.49 1.10
CA ALA A 61 -9.63 7.08 -0.16
C ALA A 61 -9.12 5.73 -0.67
N HIS A 62 -7.88 5.36 -0.31
CA HIS A 62 -7.25 4.06 -0.61
C HIS A 62 -6.99 3.28 0.69
N PRO A 63 -8.04 2.68 1.27
CA PRO A 63 -7.92 2.12 2.61
C PRO A 63 -7.05 0.85 2.58
N LEU A 64 -5.84 0.97 3.11
CA LEU A 64 -4.92 -0.13 3.35
C LEU A 64 -4.89 -0.49 4.84
N ASP A 65 -4.65 -1.76 5.11
CA ASP A 65 -4.25 -2.20 6.43
C ASP A 65 -2.74 -1.94 6.59
N TYR A 66 -2.33 -1.49 7.77
CA TYR A 66 -0.95 -1.16 8.08
C TYR A 66 -0.51 -1.79 9.41
N ALA A 67 0.78 -2.03 9.53
CA ALA A 67 1.44 -2.33 10.80
C ALA A 67 2.81 -1.65 10.83
N VAL A 68 3.16 -1.03 11.96
CA VAL A 68 4.47 -0.42 12.20
C VAL A 68 5.14 -1.12 13.38
N THR A 69 6.31 -1.69 13.12
CA THR A 69 7.18 -2.29 14.12
C THR A 69 8.41 -1.41 14.28
N VAL A 70 8.54 -0.74 15.43
CA VAL A 70 9.73 0.06 15.74
C VAL A 70 10.78 -0.85 16.36
N GLU A 71 11.92 -1.04 15.70
CA GLU A 71 13.03 -1.80 16.27
C GLU A 71 13.98 -0.92 17.07
N GLN A 72 14.18 0.35 16.67
CA GLN A 72 15.04 1.27 17.41
C GLN A 72 14.57 2.73 17.30
N GLU A 73 14.46 3.39 18.46
CA GLU A 73 14.16 4.82 18.52
C GLU A 73 15.32 5.67 18.02
N SER A 74 15.00 6.80 17.38
CA SER A 74 16.03 7.79 17.02
C SER A 74 16.52 8.52 18.28
N HIS A 75 17.82 8.49 18.53
CA HIS A 75 18.44 9.28 19.59
C HIS A 75 18.26 10.80 19.40
N LEU A 76 17.98 11.23 18.16
CA LEU A 76 17.72 12.63 17.82
C LEU A 76 16.26 13.04 18.01
N ARG A 77 15.37 12.14 18.47
CA ARG A 77 13.96 12.46 18.75
C ARG A 77 13.82 13.66 19.70
N ALA A 78 14.73 13.81 20.66
CA ALA A 78 14.76 14.93 21.60
C ALA A 78 15.01 16.30 20.94
N LEU A 79 15.56 16.33 19.72
CA LEU A 79 15.84 17.56 18.97
C LEU A 79 14.66 18.00 18.08
N GLY A 80 13.50 17.38 18.28
CA GLY A 80 12.29 17.57 17.49
C GLY A 80 11.96 16.30 16.71
N GLY A 81 10.69 15.90 16.72
CA GLY A 81 10.16 14.67 16.09
C GLY A 81 10.26 14.61 14.56
N LEU A 82 11.26 15.26 13.97
CA LEU A 82 11.57 15.23 12.54
C LEU A 82 12.32 13.95 12.15
N PHE A 83 12.92 13.26 13.12
CA PHE A 83 13.68 12.04 12.87
C PHE A 83 12.81 10.81 13.05
N ALA A 84 12.60 10.09 11.95
CA ALA A 84 11.94 8.79 11.96
C ALA A 84 12.75 7.79 12.82
N PRO A 85 12.08 6.92 13.60
CA PRO A 85 12.75 5.78 14.21
C PRO A 85 13.18 4.78 13.13
N TYR A 86 14.07 3.86 13.49
CA TYR A 86 14.28 2.66 12.71
C TYR A 86 13.08 1.74 12.91
N ALA A 87 12.31 1.52 11.84
CA ALA A 87 11.06 0.78 11.87
C ALA A 87 10.86 -0.02 10.58
N THR A 88 10.15 -1.14 10.68
CA THR A 88 9.54 -1.83 9.54
C THR A 88 8.06 -1.47 9.46
N ILE A 89 7.60 -1.04 8.29
CA ILE A 89 6.19 -0.79 7.99
C ILE A 89 5.69 -1.83 7.00
N THR A 90 4.59 -2.49 7.31
CA THR A 90 3.87 -3.35 6.36
C THR A 90 2.56 -2.68 5.95
N LEU A 91 2.23 -2.79 4.67
CA LEU A 91 0.96 -2.35 4.10
C LEU A 91 0.31 -3.54 3.40
N GLY A 92 -1.02 -3.60 3.38
CA GLY A 92 -1.76 -4.59 2.62
C GLY A 92 -3.16 -4.14 2.23
N ASP A 93 -3.70 -4.75 1.18
CA ASP A 93 -5.09 -4.59 0.77
C ASP A 93 -5.90 -5.87 0.96
N ALA A 94 -7.22 -5.76 0.85
CA ALA A 94 -8.13 -6.89 0.93
C ALA A 94 -8.00 -7.86 -0.26
N GLY A 95 -7.35 -7.43 -1.36
CA GLY A 95 -7.05 -8.23 -2.53
C GLY A 95 -5.80 -9.10 -2.38
N GLY A 96 -5.11 -9.02 -1.23
CA GLY A 96 -3.94 -9.83 -0.91
C GLY A 96 -2.60 -9.22 -1.33
N TRP A 97 -2.58 -8.01 -1.90
CA TRP A 97 -1.33 -7.29 -2.11
C TRP A 97 -0.72 -6.93 -0.75
N ARG A 98 0.61 -7.03 -0.66
CA ARG A 98 1.38 -6.63 0.53
C ARG A 98 2.67 -5.94 0.13
N GLY A 99 3.05 -4.92 0.90
CA GLY A 99 4.34 -4.24 0.79
C GLY A 99 5.02 -4.12 2.14
N SER A 100 6.36 -4.15 2.14
CA SER A 100 7.19 -3.96 3.33
C SER A 100 8.22 -2.87 3.08
N TYR A 101 8.33 -1.92 4.01
CA TYR A 101 9.11 -0.70 3.92
C TYR A 101 9.94 -0.56 5.20
N ARG A 102 11.10 0.10 5.13
CA ARG A 102 11.91 0.40 6.31
C ARG A 102 12.15 1.90 6.43
N THR A 103 12.24 2.38 7.66
CA THR A 103 12.75 3.73 7.96
C THR A 103 14.06 3.64 8.74
N PRO A 104 14.96 4.64 8.63
CA PRO A 104 14.92 5.75 7.69
C PRO A 104 15.45 5.33 6.32
N ASP A 105 14.57 5.08 5.35
CA ASP A 105 14.93 4.87 3.95
C ASP A 105 13.91 5.62 3.10
N ALA A 106 14.36 6.68 2.41
CA ALA A 106 13.48 7.71 1.87
C ALA A 106 12.74 7.30 0.57
N ARG A 107 13.10 6.17 -0.06
CA ARG A 107 12.64 5.80 -1.41
C ARG A 107 12.65 4.30 -1.72
N GLN A 108 12.31 3.43 -0.78
CA GLN A 108 12.20 2.00 -1.10
C GLN A 108 10.74 1.62 -1.29
N GLY A 109 10.38 1.21 -2.52
CA GLY A 109 9.17 0.43 -2.77
C GLY A 109 9.19 -0.90 -2.01
N PRO A 110 8.11 -1.71 -2.07
CA PRO A 110 8.02 -2.95 -1.30
C PRO A 110 9.26 -3.82 -1.49
N LEU A 111 9.92 -4.19 -0.39
CA LEU A 111 11.09 -5.07 -0.36
C LEU A 111 10.72 -6.42 -1.01
N GLY A 112 10.93 -6.57 -2.32
CA GLY A 112 10.75 -7.86 -3.02
C GLY A 112 10.27 -7.83 -4.48
N ASP A 113 9.89 -6.70 -5.07
CA ASP A 113 9.41 -6.64 -6.46
C ASP A 113 10.00 -5.45 -7.23
N TRP A 114 11.26 -5.56 -7.63
CA TRP A 114 11.81 -4.71 -8.69
C TRP A 114 12.17 -5.58 -9.89
N SER A 115 11.15 -6.16 -10.54
CA SER A 115 11.24 -6.67 -11.91
C SER A 115 10.40 -5.82 -12.86
N GLY A 116 10.92 -4.68 -13.27
CA GLY A 116 10.30 -3.89 -14.34
C GLY A 116 10.95 -2.53 -14.54
N GLY A 117 11.89 -2.42 -15.47
CA GLY A 117 12.39 -1.12 -15.93
C GLY A 117 13.73 -1.13 -16.65
N ARG A 118 13.76 -1.62 -17.89
CA ARG A 118 14.49 -1.00 -19.00
C ARG A 118 13.71 -1.22 -20.29
#